data_AF-A0A8S3CDW1-F1
#
_entry.id   AF-A0A8S3CDW1-F1
#
_cell.length_a   1.000
_cell.length_b   1.000
_cell.length_c   1.000
_cell.angle_alpha   90.00
_cell.angle_beta   90.00
_cell.angle_gamma   90.00
#
_symmetry.space_group_name_H-M   'P 1'
#
loop_
_entity.id
_entity.type
_entity.pdbx_description
1 polymer ?
#
loop_
_entity_poly.entity_id
_entity_poly.type
_entity_poly.pdbx_seq_one_letter_code
_entity_poly.pdbx_strand_id
1 'polypeptide(L)'
;QTYEYAKTILSLMVKEKNPDGKTLIIGGGIANFTNVAATFKGIVKALREYRDLLIENKVSIFVRRAGPNYQEGLRVMREVGASLGIPVHVFGPETHMTAIVGMALGKRPIAVPEEVELTTANFLLPSSGKKGDVRVASDTASSTIEKVNGEVLKNDLNRPRFTNETRAIVWGMQTKAVQGMLDFDHVCRRTQPSVVAMVYPFTGDHKQKFYWGHEEILLPCYKNMADCIKRHPEADVLINFASLRSAYESTMEAMKYPQIRTIAIIAEGIPEQLTRSMIRVANKQNVFLIGPATVGGLKAGCFKIGHTGGMLDNILMSKLYRPGSVAYVSRSGGMSNELNNIIARNSDGVYEGIAIGGDR
;
A
#
# COMPACT_ATOMS: atom_id res chain seq x y z
N GLN A 1 21.89 -1.35 1.19
CA GLN A 1 21.05 -0.43 2.00
C GLN A 1 20.64 -1.05 3.33
N THR A 2 19.70 -2.00 3.39
CA THR A 2 19.25 -2.57 4.68
C THR A 2 20.37 -3.20 5.51
N TYR A 3 21.29 -3.90 4.86
CA TYR A 3 22.48 -4.46 5.52
C TYR A 3 23.32 -3.36 6.19
N GLU A 4 23.67 -2.29 5.48
CA GLU A 4 24.46 -1.18 6.03
C GLU A 4 23.75 -0.52 7.21
N TYR A 5 22.44 -0.28 7.09
CA TYR A 5 21.64 0.28 8.18
C TYR A 5 21.63 -0.63 9.41
N ALA A 6 21.38 -1.93 9.22
CA ALA A 6 21.39 -2.91 10.29
C ALA A 6 22.77 -2.97 10.95
N LYS A 7 23.84 -3.05 10.17
CA LYS A 7 25.23 -3.04 10.63
C LYS A 7 25.53 -1.83 11.52
N THR A 8 25.07 -0.64 11.16
CA THR A 8 25.25 0.56 11.99
C THR A 8 24.52 0.44 13.33
N ILE A 9 23.26 -0.04 13.36
CA ILE A 9 22.53 -0.22 14.63
C ILE A 9 23.21 -1.27 15.51
N LEU A 10 23.63 -2.40 14.93
CA LEU A 10 24.32 -3.46 15.65
C LEU A 10 25.66 -2.96 16.22
N SER A 11 26.43 -2.18 15.44
CA SER A 11 27.71 -1.63 15.93
C SER A 11 27.53 -0.63 17.07
N LEU A 12 26.44 0.14 17.09
CA LEU A 12 26.13 1.05 18.18
C LEU A 12 25.70 0.31 19.45
N MET A 13 24.87 -0.72 19.33
CA MET A 13 24.31 -1.40 20.50
C MET A 13 25.32 -2.29 21.23
N VAL A 14 26.44 -2.67 20.61
CA VAL A 14 27.45 -3.56 21.22
C VAL A 14 28.66 -2.81 21.81
N LYS A 15 28.66 -1.46 21.83
CA LYS A 15 29.78 -0.65 22.33
C LYS A 15 30.02 -0.79 23.85
N GLU A 16 28.96 -0.88 24.62
CA GLU A 16 29.00 -0.97 26.08
C GLU A 16 28.07 -2.07 26.55
N LYS A 17 28.43 -2.79 27.62
CA LYS A 17 27.58 -3.86 28.16
C LYS A 17 26.49 -3.28 29.07
N ASN A 18 25.34 -3.95 29.10
CA ASN A 18 24.30 -3.71 30.10
C ASN A 18 24.15 -4.97 30.97
N PRO A 19 24.13 -4.88 32.31
CA PRO A 19 23.97 -6.03 33.21
C PRO A 19 22.77 -6.93 32.87
N ASP A 20 21.65 -6.33 32.46
CA ASP A 20 20.40 -7.00 32.13
C ASP A 20 20.35 -7.53 30.68
N GLY A 21 21.43 -7.33 29.92
CA GLY A 21 21.44 -7.53 28.48
C GLY A 21 20.76 -6.41 27.72
N LYS A 22 20.52 -6.62 26.42
CA LYS A 22 19.87 -5.62 25.55
C LYS A 22 18.83 -6.28 24.67
N THR A 23 17.82 -5.51 24.26
CA THR A 23 16.79 -5.99 23.35
C THR A 23 16.82 -5.20 22.04
N LEU A 24 16.78 -5.91 20.91
CA LEU A 24 16.60 -5.34 19.58
C LEU A 24 15.18 -5.62 19.07
N ILE A 25 14.43 -4.56 18.79
CA ILE A 25 13.09 -4.65 18.22
C ILE A 25 13.16 -4.42 16.71
N ILE A 26 12.90 -5.47 15.93
CA ILE A 26 12.83 -5.43 14.47
C ILE A 26 11.35 -5.50 14.08
N GLY A 27 10.67 -4.36 14.20
CA GLY A 27 9.23 -4.26 14.04
C GLY A 27 8.76 -3.51 12.78
N GLY A 28 7.48 -3.69 12.46
CA GLY A 28 6.68 -2.65 11.83
C GLY A 28 5.38 -3.17 11.23
N GLY A 29 4.64 -2.25 10.61
CA GLY A 29 3.35 -2.54 9.99
C GLY A 29 3.47 -3.46 8.77
N ILE A 30 2.33 -3.91 8.26
CA ILE A 30 2.25 -4.65 7.00
C ILE A 30 2.70 -3.74 5.84
N ALA A 31 3.79 -4.09 5.17
CA ALA A 31 4.29 -3.28 4.06
C ALA A 31 3.37 -3.37 2.83
N ASN A 32 3.25 -2.28 2.08
CA ASN A 32 2.55 -2.27 0.80
C ASN A 32 3.45 -2.76 -0.35
N PHE A 33 4.68 -2.23 -0.45
CA PHE A 33 5.58 -2.50 -1.59
C PHE A 33 6.97 -3.01 -1.19
N THR A 34 7.36 -2.85 0.08
CA THR A 34 8.67 -3.31 0.54
C THR A 34 8.76 -4.83 0.48
N ASN A 35 9.77 -5.35 -0.22
CA ASN A 35 10.07 -6.78 -0.24
C ASN A 35 10.71 -7.22 1.09
N VAL A 36 9.93 -7.88 1.94
CA VAL A 36 10.35 -8.27 3.29
C VAL A 36 11.47 -9.30 3.22
N ALA A 37 11.41 -10.29 2.32
CA ALA A 37 12.48 -11.27 2.14
C ALA A 37 13.82 -10.62 1.80
N ALA A 38 13.86 -9.66 0.86
CA ALA A 38 15.09 -8.98 0.48
C ALA A 38 15.67 -8.13 1.63
N THR A 39 14.82 -7.40 2.33
CA THR A 39 15.26 -6.59 3.48
C THR A 39 15.79 -7.46 4.62
N PHE A 40 15.10 -8.56 4.95
CA PHE A 40 15.50 -9.46 6.02
C PHE A 40 16.77 -10.23 5.68
N LYS A 41 17.03 -10.59 4.42
CA LYS A 41 18.34 -11.11 3.99
C LYS A 41 19.48 -10.15 4.33
N GLY A 42 19.27 -8.84 4.17
CA GLY A 42 20.22 -7.81 4.58
C GLY A 42 20.46 -7.78 6.10
N ILE A 43 19.40 -7.90 6.90
CA ILE A 43 19.48 -7.97 8.37
C ILE A 43 20.21 -9.23 8.82
N VAL A 44 19.83 -10.40 8.29
CA VAL A 44 20.47 -11.70 8.56
C VAL A 44 21.98 -11.64 8.30
N LYS A 45 22.39 -11.01 7.19
CA LYS A 45 23.82 -10.84 6.88
C LYS A 45 24.53 -10.04 7.97
N ALA A 46 23.94 -8.95 8.46
CA ALA A 46 24.52 -8.14 9.53
C ALA A 46 24.56 -8.90 10.87
N LEU A 47 23.51 -9.65 11.21
CA LEU A 47 23.48 -10.47 12.43
C LEU A 47 24.58 -11.53 12.45
N ARG A 48 24.89 -12.14 11.30
CA ARG A 48 25.99 -13.12 11.18
C ARG A 48 27.36 -12.47 11.43
N GLU A 49 27.58 -11.26 10.96
CA GLU A 49 28.84 -10.52 11.16
C GLU A 49 29.05 -10.12 12.63
N TYR A 50 27.97 -9.75 13.32
CA TYR A 50 28.03 -9.29 14.72
C TYR A 50 27.74 -10.39 15.75
N ARG A 51 27.66 -11.66 15.34
CA ARG A 51 27.24 -12.79 16.18
C ARG A 51 27.88 -12.79 17.57
N ASP A 52 29.20 -12.84 17.62
CA ASP A 52 29.93 -13.06 18.87
C ASP A 52 29.72 -11.89 19.83
N LEU A 53 29.72 -10.65 19.30
CA LEU A 53 29.44 -9.43 20.06
C LEU A 53 28.00 -9.40 20.58
N LEU A 54 27.03 -9.91 19.83
CA LEU A 54 25.62 -9.98 20.25
C LEU A 54 25.42 -10.98 21.39
N ILE A 55 26.12 -12.12 21.34
CA ILE A 55 26.11 -13.11 22.42
C ILE A 55 26.78 -12.54 23.67
N GLU A 56 27.94 -11.92 23.52
CA GLU A 56 28.68 -11.30 24.63
C GLU A 56 27.87 -10.20 25.34
N ASN A 57 27.07 -9.45 24.58
CA ASN A 57 26.18 -8.40 25.10
C ASN A 57 24.79 -8.91 25.53
N LYS A 58 24.58 -10.24 25.55
CA LYS A 58 23.29 -10.88 25.93
C LYS A 58 22.10 -10.26 25.20
N VAL A 59 22.22 -10.10 23.88
CA VAL A 59 21.16 -9.47 23.07
C VAL A 59 20.02 -10.45 22.80
N SER A 60 18.79 -10.03 23.06
CA SER A 60 17.56 -10.70 22.60
C SER A 60 16.93 -9.92 21.43
N ILE A 61 16.32 -10.62 20.48
CA ILE A 61 15.76 -10.01 19.28
C ILE A 61 14.28 -10.38 19.16
N PHE A 62 13.43 -9.37 18.96
CA PHE A 62 12.00 -9.54 18.73
C PHE A 62 11.63 -9.00 17.35
N VAL A 63 11.02 -9.84 16.52
CA VAL A 63 10.71 -9.55 15.12
C VAL A 63 9.21 -9.61 14.92
N ARG A 64 8.62 -8.54 14.37
CA ARG A 64 7.24 -8.56 13.86
C ARG A 64 7.19 -7.88 12.52
N ARG A 65 6.85 -8.62 11.46
CA ARG A 65 6.73 -8.03 10.12
C ARG A 65 5.77 -8.79 9.21
N ALA A 66 5.23 -8.07 8.25
CA ALA A 66 4.40 -8.57 7.18
C ALA A 66 4.52 -7.69 5.92
N GLY A 67 3.95 -8.14 4.81
CA GLY A 67 4.02 -7.49 3.49
C GLY A 67 4.60 -8.41 2.41
N PRO A 68 4.92 -7.91 1.21
CA PRO A 68 5.41 -8.72 0.11
C PRO A 68 6.55 -9.69 0.49
N ASN A 69 6.34 -10.99 0.28
CA ASN A 69 7.27 -12.09 0.60
C ASN A 69 7.67 -12.19 2.08
N TYR A 70 6.78 -11.83 3.01
CA TYR A 70 7.12 -11.86 4.44
C TYR A 70 7.35 -13.26 4.99
N GLN A 71 6.66 -14.28 4.48
CA GLN A 71 6.78 -15.66 4.96
C GLN A 71 8.24 -16.14 4.87
N GLU A 72 8.87 -15.90 3.71
CA GLU A 72 10.28 -16.20 3.49
C GLU A 72 11.19 -15.35 4.37
N GLY A 73 10.89 -14.05 4.54
CA GLY A 73 11.63 -13.18 5.45
C GLY A 73 11.61 -13.69 6.90
N LEU A 74 10.43 -14.04 7.42
CA LEU A 74 10.28 -14.56 8.77
C LEU A 74 10.96 -15.93 8.92
N ARG A 75 10.87 -16.82 7.91
CA ARG A 75 11.56 -18.11 7.91
C ARG A 75 13.07 -17.93 8.09
N VAL A 76 13.72 -17.10 7.26
CA VAL A 76 15.17 -16.90 7.38
C VAL A 76 15.59 -16.25 8.71
N MET A 77 14.72 -15.44 9.32
CA MET A 77 14.99 -14.89 10.66
C MET A 77 14.84 -15.91 11.78
N ARG A 78 13.95 -16.89 11.67
CA ARG A 78 13.87 -18.00 12.63
C ARG A 78 15.10 -18.89 12.55
N GLU A 79 15.50 -19.24 11.33
CA GLU A 79 16.68 -20.07 11.08
C GLU A 79 17.97 -19.42 11.56
N VAL A 80 18.13 -18.10 11.36
CA VAL A 80 19.34 -17.42 11.81
C VAL A 80 19.46 -17.44 13.34
N GLY A 81 18.36 -17.24 14.07
CA GLY A 81 18.37 -17.28 15.53
C GLY A 81 18.85 -18.61 16.08
N ALA A 82 18.29 -19.71 15.54
CA ALA A 82 18.70 -21.06 15.89
C ALA A 82 20.18 -21.33 15.55
N SER A 83 20.63 -20.92 14.36
CA SER A 83 22.02 -21.15 13.92
C SER A 83 23.07 -20.35 14.70
N LEU A 84 22.72 -19.13 15.14
CA LEU A 84 23.67 -18.23 15.78
C LEU A 84 23.72 -18.45 17.30
N GLY A 85 22.70 -19.07 17.90
CA GLY A 85 22.54 -19.19 19.35
C GLY A 85 22.07 -17.89 20.00
N ILE A 86 21.43 -17.00 19.24
CA ILE A 86 20.89 -15.74 19.72
C ILE A 86 19.38 -15.93 19.95
N PRO A 87 18.80 -15.49 21.08
CA PRO A 87 17.36 -15.53 21.28
C PRO A 87 16.65 -14.63 20.25
N VAL A 88 15.96 -15.25 19.29
CA VAL A 88 15.18 -14.54 18.25
C VAL A 88 13.73 -15.01 18.28
N HIS A 89 12.80 -14.11 18.58
CA HIS A 89 11.37 -14.38 18.63
C HIS A 89 10.67 -13.74 17.43
N VAL A 90 10.03 -14.55 16.58
CA VAL A 90 9.55 -14.12 15.25
C VAL A 90 8.05 -14.28 15.09
N PHE A 91 7.39 -13.15 14.82
CA PHE A 91 5.93 -13.01 14.72
C PHE A 91 5.51 -12.42 13.36
N GLY A 92 4.34 -12.85 12.87
CA GLY A 92 3.74 -12.42 11.62
C GLY A 92 2.56 -11.45 11.78
N PRO A 93 1.70 -11.33 10.75
CA PRO A 93 0.55 -10.43 10.76
C PRO A 93 -0.56 -10.86 11.73
N GLU A 94 -0.54 -12.10 12.20
CA GLU A 94 -1.43 -12.61 13.25
C GLU A 94 -1.21 -11.95 14.60
N THR A 95 0.03 -11.51 14.86
CA THR A 95 0.39 -10.80 16.09
C THR A 95 0.20 -9.29 15.91
N HIS A 96 -0.44 -8.64 16.89
CA HIS A 96 -0.57 -7.19 16.92
C HIS A 96 0.81 -6.51 16.83
N MET A 97 0.91 -5.46 16.01
CA MET A 97 2.18 -4.81 15.67
C MET A 97 3.08 -4.48 16.87
N THR A 98 2.50 -3.95 17.95
CA THR A 98 3.24 -3.50 19.14
C THR A 98 3.30 -4.54 20.26
N ALA A 99 2.72 -5.73 20.08
CA ALA A 99 2.71 -6.76 21.13
C ALA A 99 4.13 -7.21 21.51
N ILE A 100 5.04 -7.25 20.54
CA ILE A 100 6.44 -7.61 20.75
C ILE A 100 7.18 -6.67 21.71
N VAL A 101 6.72 -5.42 21.87
CA VAL A 101 7.29 -4.48 22.85
C VAL A 101 6.95 -4.94 24.26
N GLY A 102 5.70 -5.35 24.50
CA GLY A 102 5.29 -5.88 25.80
C GLY A 102 5.98 -7.20 26.14
N MET A 103 6.21 -8.05 25.14
CA MET A 103 6.98 -9.30 25.29
C MET A 103 8.45 -9.01 25.63
N ALA A 104 9.09 -8.11 24.88
CA ALA A 104 10.47 -7.68 25.10
C ALA A 104 10.71 -7.09 26.50
N LEU A 105 9.74 -6.33 27.02
CA LEU A 105 9.83 -5.69 28.34
C LEU A 105 9.35 -6.60 29.49
N GLY A 106 9.07 -7.89 29.23
CA GLY A 106 8.57 -8.83 30.24
C GLY A 106 7.20 -8.47 30.82
N LYS A 107 6.44 -7.60 30.14
CA LYS A 107 5.09 -7.18 30.56
C LYS A 107 4.00 -8.13 30.07
N ARG A 108 4.33 -9.00 29.12
CA ARG A 108 3.45 -10.06 28.58
C ARG A 108 4.27 -11.31 28.31
N PRO A 109 3.67 -12.51 28.42
CA PRO A 109 4.35 -13.73 28.04
C PRO A 109 4.67 -13.73 26.55
N ILE A 110 5.78 -14.36 26.19
CA ILE A 110 6.14 -14.61 24.80
C ILE A 110 5.18 -15.69 24.28
N ALA A 111 4.32 -15.31 23.34
CA ALA A 111 3.42 -16.27 22.72
C ALA A 111 4.24 -17.31 21.93
N VAL A 112 3.93 -18.60 22.13
CA VAL A 112 4.44 -19.67 21.26
C VAL A 112 3.58 -19.63 20.00
N PRO A 113 4.14 -19.39 18.81
CA PRO A 113 3.35 -19.37 17.59
C PRO A 113 2.68 -20.74 17.38
N GLU A 114 1.37 -20.78 17.20
CA GLU A 114 0.73 -21.95 16.58
C GLU A 114 1.30 -22.09 15.17
N GLU A 115 1.70 -23.29 14.76
CA GLU A 115 2.13 -23.58 13.40
C GLU A 115 0.92 -23.41 12.46
N VAL A 116 0.76 -22.22 11.88
CA VAL A 116 -0.28 -21.99 10.88
C VAL A 116 0.28 -22.36 9.51
N GLU A 117 -0.01 -23.57 9.04
CA GLU A 117 0.09 -23.93 7.62
C GLU A 117 -0.93 -23.11 6.81
N LEU A 118 -0.46 -22.14 6.03
CA LEU A 118 -1.29 -21.40 5.08
C LEU A 118 -1.08 -21.96 3.68
N THR A 119 -1.89 -22.95 3.28
CA THR A 119 -1.96 -23.48 1.92
C THR A 119 -2.62 -22.46 0.98
N THR A 120 -1.83 -21.55 0.41
CA THR A 120 -2.30 -20.61 -0.64
C THR A 120 -2.54 -21.28 -2.00
N ALA A 121 -2.31 -22.58 -2.13
CA ALA A 121 -2.34 -23.28 -3.42
C ALA A 121 -3.74 -23.77 -3.88
N ASN A 122 -4.72 -23.91 -2.99
CA ASN A 122 -5.99 -24.59 -3.33
C ASN A 122 -7.14 -23.67 -3.76
N PHE A 123 -6.97 -22.34 -3.77
CA PHE A 123 -8.06 -21.42 -4.14
C PHE A 123 -8.07 -21.04 -5.64
N LEU A 124 -7.10 -21.53 -6.43
CA LEU A 124 -6.93 -21.17 -7.84
C LEU A 124 -7.66 -22.09 -8.84
N LEU A 125 -8.50 -23.02 -8.37
CA LEU A 125 -9.28 -23.89 -9.25
C LEU A 125 -10.78 -23.56 -9.15
N PRO A 126 -11.45 -23.20 -10.27
CA PRO A 126 -12.87 -22.90 -10.26
C PRO A 126 -13.66 -24.20 -10.10
N SER A 127 -14.28 -24.40 -8.93
CA SER A 127 -15.37 -25.36 -8.77
C SER A 127 -16.68 -24.69 -9.17
N SER A 128 -17.29 -25.25 -10.21
CA SER A 128 -18.57 -24.92 -10.78
C SER A 128 -19.71 -25.25 -9.81
N GLY A 129 -20.61 -24.30 -9.52
CA GLY A 129 -21.85 -24.65 -8.81
C GLY A 129 -22.68 -23.51 -8.22
N LYS A 130 -23.77 -23.19 -8.93
CA LYS A 130 -25.10 -22.71 -8.48
C LYS A 130 -25.28 -21.24 -8.05
N LYS A 131 -26.13 -20.59 -8.86
CA LYS A 131 -26.79 -19.30 -8.67
C LYS A 131 -27.71 -19.33 -7.45
N GLY A 132 -27.63 -18.30 -6.61
CA GLY A 132 -28.62 -17.97 -5.59
C GLY A 132 -29.04 -16.51 -5.78
N ASP A 133 -30.35 -16.30 -5.94
CA ASP A 133 -30.99 -14.99 -6.12
C ASP A 133 -30.85 -14.12 -4.86
N VAL A 134 -30.47 -12.86 -5.04
CA VAL A 134 -30.49 -11.83 -3.99
C VAL A 134 -31.48 -10.74 -4.38
N ARG A 135 -32.50 -10.55 -3.54
CA ARG A 135 -33.53 -9.52 -3.64
C ARG A 135 -32.94 -8.16 -3.24
N VAL A 136 -33.15 -7.14 -4.07
CA VAL A 136 -32.75 -5.75 -3.84
C VAL A 136 -33.87 -5.05 -3.05
N ALA A 137 -33.56 -4.53 -1.87
CA ALA A 137 -34.43 -3.60 -1.14
C ALA A 137 -34.05 -2.17 -1.52
N SER A 138 -35.02 -1.43 -2.06
CA SER A 138 -34.92 -0.04 -2.45
C SER A 138 -35.43 0.85 -1.31
N ASP A 139 -34.55 1.55 -0.61
CA ASP A 139 -34.95 2.61 0.31
C ASP A 139 -34.63 3.98 -0.29
N THR A 140 -35.70 4.70 -0.61
CA THR A 140 -35.70 6.06 -1.14
C THR A 140 -36.00 6.99 0.04
N ALA A 141 -35.02 7.74 0.52
CA ALA A 141 -35.25 8.80 1.51
C ALA A 141 -34.96 10.15 0.85
N SER A 142 -36.05 10.86 0.54
CA SER A 142 -36.05 12.24 0.06
C SER A 142 -35.86 13.19 1.24
N SER A 143 -34.91 14.11 1.16
CA SER A 143 -34.83 15.27 2.05
C SER A 143 -34.61 16.55 1.26
N THR A 144 -35.56 17.46 1.44
CA THR A 144 -35.74 18.79 0.86
C THR A 144 -34.57 19.73 1.15
N ILE A 145 -34.15 20.49 0.13
CA ILE A 145 -33.07 21.49 0.21
C ILE A 145 -33.70 22.90 0.24
N GLU A 146 -33.46 23.65 1.32
CA GLU A 146 -33.69 25.10 1.35
C GLU A 146 -32.51 25.83 0.67
N LYS A 147 -32.84 26.79 -0.18
CA LYS A 147 -31.91 27.64 -0.93
C LYS A 147 -31.50 28.85 -0.09
N VAL A 148 -30.19 29.11 0.01
CA VAL A 148 -29.66 30.45 0.25
C VAL A 148 -28.52 30.71 -0.73
N ASN A 149 -28.61 31.85 -1.42
CA ASN A 149 -27.70 32.33 -2.47
C ASN A 149 -26.33 32.72 -1.90
N GLY A 150 -25.27 32.28 -2.59
CA GLY A 150 -23.90 32.72 -2.40
C GLY A 150 -22.96 31.89 -3.27
N GLU A 151 -22.34 32.53 -4.27
CA GLU A 151 -21.36 31.91 -5.17
C GLU A 151 -20.11 31.48 -4.38
N VAL A 152 -20.11 30.21 -3.98
CA VAL A 152 -18.91 29.45 -3.66
C VAL A 152 -18.96 28.25 -4.60
N LEU A 153 -17.91 28.05 -5.40
CA LEU A 153 -17.71 26.81 -6.16
C LEU A 153 -17.80 25.64 -5.18
N LYS A 154 -19.00 25.06 -5.05
CA LYS A 154 -19.25 23.93 -4.17
C LYS A 154 -18.45 22.78 -4.74
N ASN A 155 -17.37 22.40 -4.05
CA ASN A 155 -16.89 21.03 -4.11
C ASN A 155 -18.13 20.16 -3.99
N ASP A 156 -18.44 19.39 -5.02
CA ASP A 156 -19.55 18.45 -4.97
C ASP A 156 -19.13 17.31 -4.04
N LEU A 157 -19.22 17.59 -2.72
CA LEU A 157 -18.82 16.74 -1.62
C LEU A 157 -19.56 15.40 -1.67
N ASN A 158 -20.68 15.35 -2.40
CA ASN A 158 -21.51 14.18 -2.58
C ASN A 158 -21.06 13.27 -3.72
N ARG A 159 -20.15 13.71 -4.60
CA ARG A 159 -19.66 12.86 -5.70
C ARG A 159 -18.59 11.89 -5.19
N PRO A 160 -18.77 10.56 -5.33
CA PRO A 160 -17.74 9.59 -4.96
C PRO A 160 -16.47 9.82 -5.78
N ARG A 161 -15.32 9.76 -5.11
CA ARG A 161 -14.00 9.94 -5.75
C ARG A 161 -13.59 8.72 -6.55
N PHE A 162 -13.91 7.54 -6.03
CA PHE A 162 -13.65 6.27 -6.69
C PHE A 162 -14.91 5.41 -6.76
N THR A 163 -15.09 4.74 -7.90
CA THR A 163 -16.15 3.76 -8.18
C THR A 163 -15.56 2.57 -8.93
N ASN A 164 -16.40 1.56 -9.19
CA ASN A 164 -16.08 0.40 -10.02
C ASN A 164 -15.95 0.74 -11.52
N GLU A 165 -16.29 1.97 -11.93
CA GLU A 165 -16.08 2.50 -13.29
C GLU A 165 -14.84 3.40 -13.40
N THR A 166 -14.21 3.78 -12.28
CA THR A 166 -13.04 4.68 -12.28
C THR A 166 -11.95 4.20 -13.24
N ARG A 167 -11.44 5.12 -14.07
CA ARG A 167 -10.37 4.88 -15.04
C ARG A 167 -9.17 5.76 -14.73
N ALA A 168 -8.01 5.14 -14.63
CA ALA A 168 -6.78 5.78 -14.23
C ALA A 168 -5.72 5.74 -15.34
N ILE A 169 -5.00 6.85 -15.44
CA ILE A 169 -3.72 6.93 -16.15
C ILE A 169 -2.61 6.83 -15.11
N VAL A 170 -1.55 6.08 -15.43
CA VAL A 170 -0.38 5.95 -14.56
C VAL A 170 0.82 6.67 -15.18
N TRP A 171 1.30 7.71 -14.51
CA TRP A 171 2.54 8.38 -14.91
C TRP A 171 3.73 7.63 -14.32
N GLY A 172 4.66 7.19 -15.18
CA GLY A 172 5.86 6.44 -14.81
C GLY A 172 5.81 4.97 -15.23
N MET A 173 6.99 4.39 -15.49
CA MET A 173 7.14 2.99 -15.90
C MET A 173 7.00 2.03 -14.70
N GLN A 174 5.76 1.86 -14.20
CA GLN A 174 5.45 1.10 -12.97
C GLN A 174 4.66 -0.18 -13.24
N THR A 175 5.25 -1.11 -14.00
CA THR A 175 4.58 -2.35 -14.41
C THR A 175 4.08 -3.19 -13.23
N LYS A 176 4.84 -3.29 -12.13
CA LYS A 176 4.41 -4.03 -10.94
C LYS A 176 3.22 -3.40 -10.22
N ALA A 177 3.16 -2.06 -10.17
CA ALA A 177 2.05 -1.36 -9.55
C ALA A 177 0.78 -1.52 -10.39
N VAL A 178 0.90 -1.35 -11.71
CA VAL A 178 -0.21 -1.52 -12.66
C VAL A 178 -0.72 -2.96 -12.62
N GLN A 179 0.15 -3.97 -12.69
CA GLN A 179 -0.27 -5.37 -12.58
C GLN A 179 -1.01 -5.62 -11.26
N GLY A 180 -0.49 -5.13 -10.13
CA GLY A 180 -1.18 -5.27 -8.84
C GLY A 180 -2.53 -4.57 -8.77
N MET A 181 -2.75 -3.48 -9.50
CA MET A 181 -4.07 -2.85 -9.65
C MET A 181 -5.01 -3.74 -10.47
N LEU A 182 -4.54 -4.31 -11.59
CA LEU A 182 -5.33 -5.21 -12.43
C LEU A 182 -5.69 -6.51 -11.71
N ASP A 183 -4.77 -7.08 -10.92
CA ASP A 183 -5.02 -8.25 -10.08
C ASP A 183 -6.13 -7.95 -9.07
N PHE A 184 -6.08 -6.77 -8.45
CA PHE A 184 -7.13 -6.31 -7.53
C PHE A 184 -8.47 -6.12 -8.24
N ASP A 185 -8.49 -5.47 -9.39
CA ASP A 185 -9.69 -5.26 -10.19
C ASP A 185 -10.35 -6.59 -10.57
N HIS A 186 -9.54 -7.58 -10.95
CA HIS A 186 -9.98 -8.92 -11.30
C HIS A 186 -10.64 -9.63 -10.11
N VAL A 187 -10.00 -9.64 -8.94
CA VAL A 187 -10.61 -10.26 -7.74
C VAL A 187 -11.79 -9.49 -7.19
N CYS A 188 -11.88 -8.18 -7.45
CA CYS A 188 -13.07 -7.37 -7.19
C CYS A 188 -14.21 -7.61 -8.20
N ARG A 189 -13.99 -8.46 -9.21
CA ARG A 189 -14.94 -8.75 -10.29
C ARG A 189 -15.36 -7.48 -11.06
N ARG A 190 -14.44 -6.53 -11.23
CA ARG A 190 -14.70 -5.40 -12.13
C ARG A 190 -14.88 -5.90 -13.55
N THR A 191 -15.70 -5.20 -14.32
CA THR A 191 -15.97 -5.55 -15.74
C THR A 191 -14.82 -5.15 -16.66
N GLN A 192 -13.97 -4.20 -16.25
CA GLN A 192 -12.90 -3.65 -17.06
C GLN A 192 -11.73 -3.18 -16.17
N PRO A 193 -10.48 -3.24 -16.67
CA PRO A 193 -9.27 -2.72 -16.02
C PRO A 193 -9.38 -1.29 -15.50
N SER A 194 -8.94 -1.04 -14.27
CA SER A 194 -8.90 0.32 -13.73
C SER A 194 -7.86 1.20 -14.42
N VAL A 195 -6.79 0.62 -14.98
CA VAL A 195 -5.76 1.36 -15.71
C VAL A 195 -6.03 1.28 -17.20
N VAL A 196 -6.16 2.44 -17.86
CA VAL A 196 -6.41 2.53 -19.31
C VAL A 196 -5.14 2.80 -20.10
N ALA A 197 -4.18 3.50 -19.50
CA ALA A 197 -2.95 3.88 -20.17
C ALA A 197 -1.84 4.25 -19.18
N MET A 198 -0.61 4.26 -19.69
CA MET A 198 0.57 4.77 -19.00
C MET A 198 1.14 5.99 -19.74
N VAL A 199 1.79 6.88 -19.01
CA VAL A 199 2.56 8.00 -19.58
C VAL A 199 4.00 7.88 -19.11
N TYR A 200 4.94 7.81 -20.05
CA TYR A 200 6.38 7.75 -19.75
C TYR A 200 7.20 8.50 -20.81
N PRO A 201 7.66 9.74 -20.51
CA PRO A 201 8.20 10.65 -21.52
C PRO A 201 9.59 10.26 -22.05
N PHE A 202 10.25 9.30 -21.42
CA PHE A 202 11.61 8.87 -21.76
C PHE A 202 11.65 7.75 -22.83
N THR A 203 10.49 7.24 -23.24
CA THR A 203 10.36 6.24 -24.32
C THR A 203 9.35 6.71 -25.35
N GLY A 204 9.47 6.25 -26.60
CA GLY A 204 8.42 6.43 -27.60
C GLY A 204 7.15 5.65 -27.26
N ASP A 205 6.08 5.93 -28.00
CA ASP A 205 4.80 5.24 -27.86
C ASP A 205 4.96 3.74 -28.12
N HIS A 206 4.45 2.93 -27.19
CA HIS A 206 4.49 1.47 -27.30
C HIS A 206 3.32 0.85 -26.53
N LYS A 207 3.20 -0.48 -26.59
CA LYS A 207 2.24 -1.24 -25.79
C LYS A 207 2.99 -2.04 -24.73
N GLN A 208 2.49 -2.00 -23.51
CA GLN A 208 3.01 -2.78 -22.39
C GLN A 208 2.07 -3.95 -22.12
N LYS A 209 2.63 -5.16 -22.00
CA LYS A 209 1.90 -6.38 -21.70
C LYS A 209 1.59 -6.48 -20.21
N PHE A 210 0.36 -6.88 -19.90
CA PHE A 210 -0.18 -7.16 -18.57
C PHE A 210 -1.10 -8.38 -18.61
N TYR A 211 -1.50 -8.85 -17.43
CA TYR A 211 -2.48 -9.92 -17.28
C TYR A 211 -3.79 -9.42 -16.68
N TRP A 212 -4.90 -9.88 -17.24
CA TRP A 212 -6.25 -9.74 -16.70
C TRP A 212 -6.78 -11.14 -16.33
N GLY A 213 -6.63 -11.51 -15.06
CA GLY A 213 -6.78 -12.92 -14.67
C GLY A 213 -5.70 -13.76 -15.36
N HIS A 214 -6.11 -14.64 -16.28
CA HIS A 214 -5.19 -15.48 -17.06
C HIS A 214 -4.98 -14.97 -18.50
N GLU A 215 -5.69 -13.93 -18.92
CA GLU A 215 -5.61 -13.40 -20.28
C GLU A 215 -4.54 -12.31 -20.39
N GLU A 216 -3.77 -12.32 -21.48
CA GLU A 216 -2.84 -11.25 -21.78
C GLU A 216 -3.55 -10.05 -22.40
N ILE A 217 -3.37 -8.88 -21.81
CA ILE A 217 -3.86 -7.61 -22.34
C ILE A 217 -2.70 -6.66 -22.61
N LEU A 218 -2.93 -5.70 -23.51
CA LEU A 218 -1.96 -4.69 -23.88
C LEU A 218 -2.47 -3.30 -23.49
N LEU A 219 -1.77 -2.62 -22.59
CA LEU A 219 -2.05 -1.23 -22.26
C LEU A 219 -1.14 -0.30 -23.07
N PRO A 220 -1.67 0.77 -23.69
CA PRO A 220 -0.85 1.75 -24.39
C PRO A 220 -0.02 2.58 -23.39
N CYS A 221 1.24 2.81 -23.75
CA CYS A 221 2.16 3.69 -23.05
C CYS A 221 2.52 4.84 -24.00
N TYR A 222 2.21 6.06 -23.57
CA TYR A 222 2.40 7.27 -24.37
C TYR A 222 3.61 8.04 -23.88
N LYS A 223 4.34 8.65 -24.82
CA LYS A 223 5.39 9.62 -24.49
C LYS A 223 4.80 10.91 -23.92
N ASN A 224 3.74 11.42 -24.55
CA ASN A 224 3.14 12.71 -24.21
C ASN A 224 1.82 12.52 -23.45
N MET A 225 1.61 13.30 -22.38
CA MET A 225 0.37 13.27 -21.62
C MET A 225 -0.82 13.75 -22.45
N ALA A 226 -0.64 14.77 -23.30
CA ALA A 226 -1.70 15.30 -24.15
C ALA A 226 -2.31 14.23 -25.07
N ASP A 227 -1.47 13.40 -25.69
CA ASP A 227 -1.91 12.33 -26.59
C ASP A 227 -2.66 11.23 -25.83
N CYS A 228 -2.20 10.90 -24.63
CA CYS A 228 -2.86 9.95 -23.74
C CYS A 228 -4.26 10.45 -23.34
N ILE A 229 -4.35 11.68 -22.81
CA ILE A 229 -5.59 12.29 -22.36
C ILE A 229 -6.62 12.38 -23.49
N LYS A 230 -6.19 12.79 -24.69
CA LYS A 230 -7.07 12.88 -25.86
C LYS A 230 -7.66 11.53 -26.29
N ARG A 231 -6.89 10.44 -26.14
CA ARG A 231 -7.31 9.09 -26.55
C ARG A 231 -8.11 8.35 -25.48
N HIS A 232 -8.02 8.78 -24.23
CA HIS A 232 -8.69 8.18 -23.07
C HIS A 232 -9.53 9.23 -22.32
N PRO A 233 -10.58 9.79 -22.95
CA PRO A 233 -11.44 10.82 -22.34
C PRO A 233 -12.17 10.33 -21.07
N GLU A 234 -12.31 9.02 -20.91
CA GLU A 234 -12.92 8.38 -19.74
C GLU A 234 -12.04 8.40 -18.49
N ALA A 235 -10.73 8.66 -18.64
CA ALA A 235 -9.80 8.69 -17.51
C ALA A 235 -10.03 9.93 -16.64
N ASP A 236 -10.35 9.69 -15.36
CA ASP A 236 -10.64 10.73 -14.37
C ASP A 236 -9.67 10.75 -13.18
N VAL A 237 -8.75 9.78 -13.13
CA VAL A 237 -7.70 9.67 -12.11
C VAL A 237 -6.32 9.64 -12.76
N LEU A 238 -5.36 10.37 -12.19
CA LEU A 238 -3.94 10.21 -12.48
C LEU A 238 -3.20 9.69 -11.25
N ILE A 239 -2.44 8.60 -11.42
CA ILE A 239 -1.51 8.11 -10.39
C ILE A 239 -0.09 8.49 -10.82
N ASN A 240 0.50 9.44 -10.10
CA ASN A 240 1.77 10.04 -10.44
C ASN A 240 2.94 9.40 -9.67
N PHE A 241 3.68 8.49 -10.33
CA PHE A 241 4.92 7.89 -9.84
C PHE A 241 6.17 8.62 -10.34
N ALA A 242 6.05 9.89 -10.75
CA ALA A 242 7.20 10.72 -11.03
C ALA A 242 8.18 10.76 -9.85
N SER A 243 9.46 10.96 -10.15
CA SER A 243 10.47 11.22 -9.12
C SER A 243 10.18 12.55 -8.41
N LEU A 244 10.75 12.77 -7.22
CA LEU A 244 10.63 14.04 -6.50
C LEU A 244 11.00 15.27 -7.36
N ARG A 245 11.87 15.09 -8.37
CA ARG A 245 12.34 16.16 -9.27
C ARG A 245 11.32 16.50 -10.35
N SER A 246 10.52 15.54 -10.79
CA SER A 246 9.58 15.67 -11.92
C SER A 246 8.11 15.63 -11.50
N ALA A 247 7.82 15.30 -10.24
CA ALA A 247 6.46 15.19 -9.72
C ALA A 247 5.70 16.51 -9.73
N TYR A 248 6.38 17.64 -9.48
CA TYR A 248 5.76 18.95 -9.56
C TYR A 248 5.28 19.27 -10.98
N GLU A 249 6.18 19.20 -11.97
CA GLU A 249 5.87 19.56 -13.36
C GLU A 249 4.78 18.66 -13.96
N SER A 250 4.90 17.35 -13.76
CA SER A 250 3.89 16.38 -14.23
C SER A 250 2.52 16.57 -13.58
N THR A 251 2.46 16.94 -12.29
CA THR A 251 1.18 17.23 -11.60
C THR A 251 0.58 18.54 -12.12
N MET A 252 1.39 19.58 -12.29
CA MET A 252 0.94 20.86 -12.84
C MET A 252 0.45 20.73 -14.29
N GLU A 253 1.07 19.86 -15.09
CA GLU A 253 0.61 19.52 -16.44
C GLU A 253 -0.72 18.79 -16.39
N ALA A 254 -0.85 17.76 -15.55
CA ALA A 254 -2.08 16.98 -15.40
C ALA A 254 -3.30 17.82 -15.03
N MET A 255 -3.10 18.79 -14.14
CA MET A 255 -4.14 19.72 -13.69
C MET A 255 -4.65 20.65 -14.81
N LYS A 256 -3.97 20.75 -15.97
CA LYS A 256 -4.48 21.49 -17.13
C LYS A 256 -5.64 20.78 -17.83
N TYR A 257 -5.83 19.48 -17.59
CA TYR A 257 -6.85 18.67 -18.26
C TYR A 257 -8.09 18.49 -17.37
N PRO A 258 -9.24 19.12 -17.69
CA PRO A 258 -10.42 19.14 -16.81
C PRO A 258 -11.04 17.76 -16.52
N GLN A 259 -10.75 16.75 -17.35
CA GLN A 259 -11.23 15.38 -17.11
C GLN A 259 -10.57 14.72 -15.89
N ILE A 260 -9.35 15.13 -15.52
CA ILE A 260 -8.64 14.58 -14.36
C ILE A 260 -9.15 15.26 -13.10
N ARG A 261 -9.88 14.50 -12.28
CA ARG A 261 -10.52 15.00 -11.05
C ARG A 261 -9.76 14.63 -9.79
N THR A 262 -8.93 13.60 -9.85
CA THR A 262 -8.14 13.12 -8.72
C THR A 262 -6.71 12.83 -9.15
N ILE A 263 -5.73 13.31 -8.40
CA ILE A 263 -4.31 13.03 -8.63
C ILE A 263 -3.69 12.47 -7.36
N ALA A 264 -3.14 11.26 -7.44
CA ALA A 264 -2.34 10.68 -6.37
C ALA A 264 -0.85 10.91 -6.64
N ILE A 265 -0.15 11.58 -5.73
CA ILE A 265 1.27 11.94 -5.88
C ILE A 265 2.09 11.03 -4.96
N ILE A 266 2.84 10.09 -5.55
CA ILE A 266 3.52 9.05 -4.77
C ILE A 266 4.87 9.51 -4.20
N ALA A 267 5.53 10.44 -4.89
CA ALA A 267 6.88 10.90 -4.53
C ALA A 267 6.94 11.51 -3.13
N GLU A 268 7.97 11.12 -2.37
CA GLU A 268 8.37 11.74 -1.11
C GLU A 268 9.52 12.74 -1.36
N GLY A 269 9.58 13.79 -0.55
CA GLY A 269 10.67 14.78 -0.61
C GLY A 269 10.47 15.88 -1.65
N ILE A 270 9.23 16.18 -2.03
CA ILE A 270 8.92 17.37 -2.82
C ILE A 270 9.04 18.61 -1.90
N PRO A 271 9.75 19.67 -2.31
CA PRO A 271 9.83 20.89 -1.52
C PRO A 271 8.45 21.46 -1.15
N GLU A 272 8.25 21.79 0.13
CA GLU A 272 6.96 22.27 0.66
C GLU A 272 6.39 23.45 -0.13
N GLN A 273 7.25 24.37 -0.61
CA GLN A 273 6.84 25.50 -1.42
C GLN A 273 6.20 25.08 -2.75
N LEU A 274 6.72 24.04 -3.40
CA LEU A 274 6.15 23.48 -4.63
C LEU A 274 4.83 22.79 -4.32
N THR A 275 4.75 22.03 -3.22
CA THR A 275 3.50 21.40 -2.76
C THR A 275 2.41 22.43 -2.48
N ARG A 276 2.73 23.55 -1.82
CA ARG A 276 1.79 24.67 -1.63
C ARG A 276 1.29 25.27 -2.94
N SER A 277 2.16 25.39 -3.94
CA SER A 277 1.78 25.83 -5.29
C SER A 277 0.79 24.85 -5.93
N MET A 278 1.07 23.54 -5.85
CA MET A 278 0.16 22.49 -6.35
C MET A 278 -1.21 22.54 -5.67
N ILE A 279 -1.25 22.65 -4.33
CA ILE A 279 -2.51 22.77 -3.57
C ILE A 279 -3.31 23.99 -4.03
N ARG A 280 -2.65 25.14 -4.22
CA ARG A 280 -3.34 26.36 -4.67
C ARG A 280 -3.99 26.18 -6.05
N VAL A 281 -3.30 25.53 -6.98
CA VAL A 281 -3.81 25.29 -8.34
C VAL A 281 -4.92 24.23 -8.32
N ALA A 282 -4.72 23.14 -7.58
CA ALA A 282 -5.72 22.09 -7.41
C ALA A 282 -7.03 22.62 -6.83
N ASN A 283 -6.97 23.50 -5.81
CA ASN A 283 -8.15 24.15 -5.25
C ASN A 283 -8.88 25.04 -6.27
N LYS A 284 -8.13 25.79 -7.10
CA LYS A 284 -8.72 26.61 -8.17
C LYS A 284 -9.41 25.78 -9.25
N GLN A 285 -8.88 24.59 -9.53
CA GLN A 285 -9.39 23.71 -10.58
C GLN A 285 -10.28 22.58 -10.06
N ASN A 286 -10.59 22.56 -8.75
CA ASN A 286 -11.37 21.54 -8.08
C ASN A 286 -10.85 20.10 -8.33
N VAL A 287 -9.52 19.93 -8.27
CA VAL A 287 -8.83 18.64 -8.38
C VAL A 287 -8.49 18.13 -6.99
N PHE A 288 -8.85 16.89 -6.70
CA PHE A 288 -8.55 16.25 -5.41
C PHE A 288 -7.14 15.66 -5.42
N LEU A 289 -6.26 16.18 -4.55
CA LEU A 289 -4.90 15.66 -4.39
C LEU A 289 -4.83 14.65 -3.24
N ILE A 290 -4.18 13.52 -3.48
CA ILE A 290 -3.81 12.54 -2.45
C ILE A 290 -2.28 12.46 -2.42
N GLY A 291 -1.68 12.86 -1.30
CA GLY A 291 -0.23 13.04 -1.18
C GLY A 291 0.21 14.51 -1.23
N PRO A 292 1.51 14.79 -1.38
CA PRO A 292 2.60 13.86 -1.72
C PRO A 292 3.01 12.90 -0.59
N ALA A 293 4.09 12.15 -0.80
CA ALA A 293 4.66 11.21 0.18
C ALA A 293 3.65 10.16 0.70
N THR A 294 2.90 9.57 -0.22
CA THR A 294 1.85 8.58 0.10
C THR A 294 1.96 7.34 -0.76
N VAL A 295 1.43 6.22 -0.24
CA VAL A 295 1.13 5.04 -1.06
C VAL A 295 -0.17 5.23 -1.88
N GLY A 296 -1.02 6.17 -1.47
CA GLY A 296 -2.33 6.46 -2.04
C GLY A 296 -3.46 6.05 -1.10
N GLY A 297 -4.22 5.03 -1.49
CA GLY A 297 -5.47 4.64 -0.85
C GLY A 297 -6.19 3.57 -1.66
N LEU A 298 -7.27 3.03 -1.10
CA LEU A 298 -8.14 2.09 -1.79
C LEU A 298 -9.59 2.28 -1.36
N LYS A 299 -10.49 1.91 -2.27
CA LYS A 299 -11.90 1.67 -2.00
C LYS A 299 -12.19 0.20 -2.32
N ALA A 300 -12.57 -0.55 -1.30
CA ALA A 300 -12.69 -2.01 -1.40
C ALA A 300 -13.77 -2.41 -2.40
N GLY A 301 -13.47 -3.37 -3.29
CA GLY A 301 -14.35 -3.76 -4.40
C GLY A 301 -14.41 -2.76 -5.56
N CYS A 302 -13.80 -1.56 -5.45
CA CYS A 302 -13.88 -0.52 -6.47
C CYS A 302 -12.52 -0.24 -7.11
N PHE A 303 -11.57 0.34 -6.38
CA PHE A 303 -10.34 0.87 -6.98
C PHE A 303 -9.23 0.95 -5.93
N LYS A 304 -7.99 0.68 -6.32
CA LYS A 304 -6.82 0.94 -5.46
C LYS A 304 -5.76 1.74 -6.19
N ILE A 305 -5.09 2.61 -5.46
CA ILE A 305 -4.03 3.45 -6.00
C ILE A 305 -2.71 2.68 -5.90
N GLY A 306 -2.17 2.28 -7.06
CA GLY A 306 -0.83 1.75 -7.19
C GLY A 306 -0.55 0.57 -6.27
N HIS A 307 0.45 0.71 -5.40
CA HIS A 307 0.89 -0.34 -4.48
C HIS A 307 0.03 -0.51 -3.22
N THR A 308 -1.00 0.31 -3.00
CA THR A 308 -1.83 0.22 -1.79
C THR A 308 -2.41 -1.19 -1.62
N GLY A 309 -2.41 -1.70 -0.39
CA GLY A 309 -2.90 -3.05 -0.06
C GLY A 309 -1.90 -4.18 -0.40
N GLY A 310 -0.80 -3.87 -1.08
CA GLY A 310 0.26 -4.81 -1.41
C GLY A 310 -0.12 -5.92 -2.40
N MET A 311 0.43 -7.10 -2.17
CA MET A 311 0.22 -8.29 -3.00
C MET A 311 -1.16 -8.91 -2.76
N LEU A 312 -1.56 -9.81 -3.67
CA LEU A 312 -2.89 -10.40 -3.67
C LEU A 312 -3.18 -11.21 -2.40
N ASP A 313 -2.16 -11.84 -1.81
CA ASP A 313 -2.26 -12.53 -0.52
C ASP A 313 -2.81 -11.63 0.58
N ASN A 314 -2.31 -10.39 0.69
CA ASN A 314 -2.79 -9.42 1.67
C ASN A 314 -4.16 -8.84 1.30
N ILE A 315 -4.46 -8.64 0.01
CA ILE A 315 -5.80 -8.24 -0.46
C ILE A 315 -6.85 -9.26 0.00
N LEU A 316 -6.56 -10.55 -0.13
CA LEU A 316 -7.44 -11.63 0.29
C LEU A 316 -7.51 -11.74 1.82
N MET A 317 -6.37 -11.73 2.51
CA MET A 317 -6.27 -11.80 3.97
C MET A 317 -7.04 -10.67 4.66
N SER A 318 -6.93 -9.45 4.13
CA SER A 318 -7.62 -8.26 4.65
C SER A 318 -9.00 -8.05 4.02
N LYS A 319 -9.49 -9.01 3.21
CA LYS A 319 -10.81 -8.99 2.58
C LYS A 319 -11.12 -7.68 1.83
N LEU A 320 -10.13 -7.13 1.13
CA LEU A 320 -10.22 -5.82 0.47
C LEU A 320 -10.92 -5.87 -0.90
N TYR A 321 -11.26 -7.08 -1.37
CA TYR A 321 -11.93 -7.30 -2.65
C TYR A 321 -13.45 -7.00 -2.62
N ARG A 322 -14.01 -6.66 -1.45
CA ARG A 322 -15.42 -6.28 -1.28
C ARG A 322 -15.58 -5.23 -0.17
N PRO A 323 -16.54 -4.31 -0.29
CA PRO A 323 -16.76 -3.28 0.71
C PRO A 323 -17.22 -3.87 2.04
N GLY A 324 -16.70 -3.33 3.14
CA GLY A 324 -17.35 -3.37 4.45
C GLY A 324 -17.98 -2.00 4.77
N SER A 325 -18.06 -1.66 6.05
CA SER A 325 -18.72 -0.43 6.52
C SER A 325 -17.78 0.56 7.21
N VAL A 326 -16.48 0.24 7.32
CA VAL A 326 -15.51 1.08 8.04
C VAL A 326 -14.65 1.88 7.06
N ALA A 327 -14.75 3.21 7.10
CA ALA A 327 -13.84 4.10 6.40
C ALA A 327 -12.72 4.60 7.33
N TYR A 328 -11.52 4.84 6.79
CA TYR A 328 -10.41 5.41 7.57
C TYR A 328 -9.58 6.40 6.76
N VAL A 329 -8.88 7.28 7.50
CA VAL A 329 -7.86 8.17 6.96
C VAL A 329 -6.60 8.08 7.82
N SER A 330 -5.42 8.03 7.20
CA SER A 330 -4.13 8.03 7.90
C SER A 330 -3.12 8.93 7.19
N ARG A 331 -2.03 9.32 7.87
CA ARG A 331 -0.85 9.91 7.20
C ARG A 331 0.03 8.84 6.58
N SER A 332 0.41 7.85 7.40
CA SER A 332 1.33 6.79 7.00
C SER A 332 0.64 5.72 6.15
N GLY A 333 1.21 5.45 4.97
CA GLY A 333 0.80 4.34 4.11
C GLY A 333 1.13 2.96 4.69
N GLY A 334 2.21 2.83 5.48
CA GLY A 334 2.49 1.57 6.18
C GLY A 334 1.42 1.27 7.23
N MET A 335 0.99 2.29 7.98
CA MET A 335 -0.07 2.15 8.96
C MET A 335 -1.46 2.00 8.34
N SER A 336 -1.71 2.54 7.15
CA SER A 336 -2.98 2.29 6.45
C SER A 336 -3.20 0.81 6.17
N ASN A 337 -2.13 0.07 5.83
CA ASN A 337 -2.24 -1.36 5.62
C ASN A 337 -2.34 -2.16 6.92
N GLU A 338 -1.79 -1.64 8.03
CA GLU A 338 -2.07 -2.19 9.35
C GLU A 338 -3.54 -1.97 9.75
N LEU A 339 -4.12 -0.81 9.43
CA LEU A 339 -5.56 -0.55 9.61
C LEU A 339 -6.40 -1.51 8.78
N ASN A 340 -6.05 -1.80 7.52
CA ASN A 340 -6.73 -2.82 6.72
C ASN A 340 -6.83 -4.17 7.45
N ASN A 341 -5.72 -4.65 8.01
CA ASN A 341 -5.68 -5.91 8.74
C ASN A 341 -6.49 -5.85 10.05
N ILE A 342 -6.35 -4.78 10.83
CA ILE A 342 -7.08 -4.63 12.10
C ILE A 342 -8.59 -4.57 11.84
N ILE A 343 -9.02 -3.76 10.87
CA ILE A 343 -10.43 -3.59 10.51
C ILE A 343 -11.01 -4.91 9.98
N ALA A 344 -10.30 -5.62 9.10
CA ALA A 344 -10.76 -6.89 8.54
C ALA A 344 -10.97 -8.01 9.59
N ARG A 345 -10.24 -7.93 10.71
CA ARG A 345 -10.34 -8.86 11.85
C ARG A 345 -11.44 -8.48 12.85
N ASN A 346 -11.82 -7.21 12.93
CA ASN A 346 -12.68 -6.69 13.99
C ASN A 346 -13.98 -6.04 13.47
N SER A 347 -14.27 -6.16 12.16
CA SER A 347 -15.47 -5.62 11.53
C SER A 347 -15.84 -6.41 10.27
N ASP A 348 -16.87 -5.95 9.56
CA ASP A 348 -17.24 -6.45 8.23
C ASP A 348 -16.24 -6.06 7.13
N GLY A 349 -15.36 -5.09 7.38
CA GLY A 349 -14.20 -4.75 6.55
C GLY A 349 -14.12 -3.27 6.19
N VAL A 350 -13.11 -2.94 5.38
CA VAL A 350 -12.87 -1.57 4.91
C VAL A 350 -13.87 -1.20 3.82
N TYR A 351 -14.49 -0.03 3.92
CA TYR A 351 -15.23 0.60 2.82
C TYR A 351 -14.26 1.40 1.94
N GLU A 352 -13.60 2.41 2.52
CA GLU A 352 -12.64 3.27 1.84
C GLU A 352 -11.54 3.72 2.81
N GLY A 353 -10.29 3.68 2.35
CA GLY A 353 -9.11 3.96 3.15
C GLY A 353 -8.14 4.84 2.40
N ILE A 354 -7.84 6.04 2.94
CA ILE A 354 -6.93 7.00 2.30
C ILE A 354 -5.71 7.26 3.19
N ALA A 355 -4.51 7.15 2.62
CA ALA A 355 -3.29 7.68 3.23
C ALA A 355 -3.00 9.06 2.62
N ILE A 356 -3.11 10.13 3.40
CA ILE A 356 -2.92 11.51 2.91
C ILE A 356 -1.46 11.85 2.63
N GLY A 357 -0.52 11.11 3.20
CA GLY A 357 0.91 11.33 3.07
C GLY A 357 1.56 11.97 4.31
N GLY A 358 2.90 11.96 4.31
CA GLY A 358 3.72 12.42 5.43
C GLY A 358 4.20 13.87 5.34
N ASP A 359 4.00 14.54 4.20
CA ASP A 359 4.43 15.93 3.97
C ASP A 359 3.64 16.93 4.85
N ARG A 360 4.22 18.13 5.02
CA ARG A 360 3.78 19.17 5.97
C ARG A 360 2.53 19.93 5.55
#